data_AF-A0A5N7B6Y8-F1
#
_entry.id   AF-A0A5N7B6Y8-F1
#
_cell.length_a   1.000
_cell.length_b   1.000
_cell.length_c   1.000
_cell.angle_alpha   90.00
_cell.angle_beta   90.00
_cell.angle_gamma   90.00
#
_symmetry.space_group_name_H-M   'P 1'
#
loop_
_entity.id
_entity.type
_entity.pdbx_description
1 polymer ?
#
loop_
_entity_poly.entity_id
_entity_poly.type
_entity_poly.pdbx_seq_one_letter_code
_entity_poly.pdbx_strand_id
1 'polypeptide(L)'
;MAHATEYKAAYHHFIPQFLLRQFAALEQPRPARRQGKRSQGQSTKDPFVNAIDLKKNSLIQVSVSREFGLVDMYRDQGYENHSKPAFKFTAFCQPLSEEDGFILPHNAYGIFEGPSDIEVDPITARIVEGMYTEYHSFAPISPKLIIVLRSSLLVNPSEEGAENLQGVWKWLRETVRIQHLSPHSAVSLLKSLPIKKCENSYSSSVNGKLILKPSRGPRSEERLYFTCFQISSHHVNLINTIFLEQATKGDTIVYKSRSALGRTLKSYLETVQEGFKMVSDGVNDCRLEYLKRLEKVAEQLVGKVCLVYNYIALPNPENHIFQWVADMVNSPEIALLGAANNLRSQLDGGLDTYFYDLKQSQPMVSLRIKIDVILSRSKLTQDDRLEVKHQLLLLYAELPAQRVWLYVKIMRHLTNFDIPDIQEMCEMKSNGPEDEVAKVIALFPSQAGQLTMMFW
;
A
#
# COMPACT_ATOMS: atom_id res chain seq x y z
N MET A 1 5.87 47.45 -20.31
CA MET A 1 4.64 46.95 -19.67
C MET A 1 4.38 45.56 -20.21
N ALA A 2 4.67 44.52 -19.43
CA ALA A 2 4.41 43.14 -19.84
C ALA A 2 2.90 42.88 -19.74
N HIS A 3 2.30 42.42 -20.85
CA HIS A 3 0.91 41.97 -20.86
C HIS A 3 0.79 40.74 -19.95
N ALA A 4 0.20 40.93 -18.76
CA ALA A 4 -0.32 39.83 -17.98
C ALA A 4 -1.43 39.16 -18.81
N THR A 5 -1.15 37.98 -19.35
CA THR A 5 -2.14 37.16 -20.02
C THR A 5 -3.11 36.68 -18.94
N GLU A 6 -4.35 37.15 -19.01
CA GLU A 6 -5.42 36.76 -18.11
C GLU A 6 -5.71 35.27 -18.30
N TYR A 7 -5.18 34.43 -17.41
CA TYR A 7 -5.32 32.99 -17.51
C TYR A 7 -6.75 32.58 -17.13
N LYS A 8 -7.50 32.02 -18.09
CA LYS A 8 -8.85 31.50 -17.85
C LYS A 8 -8.76 30.13 -17.19
N ALA A 9 -9.38 30.02 -16.02
CA ALA A 9 -9.53 28.75 -15.32
C ALA A 9 -10.29 27.75 -16.20
N ALA A 10 -9.73 26.56 -16.40
CA ALA A 10 -10.31 25.54 -17.28
C ALA A 10 -10.67 24.27 -16.51
N TYR A 11 -11.89 23.78 -16.70
CA TYR A 11 -12.39 22.54 -16.09
C TYR A 11 -11.92 21.33 -16.89
N HIS A 12 -11.19 20.43 -16.23
CA HIS A 12 -10.58 19.25 -16.84
C HIS A 12 -11.06 17.99 -16.12
N HIS A 13 -11.37 16.95 -16.89
CA HIS A 13 -11.73 15.64 -16.33
C HIS A 13 -10.48 14.78 -16.13
N PHE A 14 -10.28 14.25 -14.91
CA PHE A 14 -9.21 13.28 -14.67
C PHE A 14 -9.69 11.85 -15.00
N ILE A 15 -11.00 11.61 -15.04
CA ILE A 15 -11.59 10.44 -15.71
C ILE A 15 -12.27 10.89 -17.01
N PRO A 16 -11.76 10.51 -18.20
CA PRO A 16 -12.32 10.95 -19.47
C PRO A 16 -13.83 10.70 -19.61
N GLN A 17 -14.57 11.72 -20.05
CA GLN A 17 -16.04 11.64 -20.18
C GLN A 17 -16.51 10.46 -21.06
N PHE A 18 -15.75 10.09 -22.11
CA PHE A 18 -16.14 8.98 -22.97
C PHE A 18 -16.14 7.63 -22.23
N LEU A 19 -15.30 7.48 -21.19
CA LEU A 19 -15.33 6.33 -20.28
C LEU A 19 -16.54 6.43 -19.36
N LEU A 20 -16.80 7.60 -18.78
CA LEU A 20 -17.97 7.80 -17.91
C LEU A 20 -19.30 7.54 -18.62
N ARG A 21 -19.39 7.83 -19.92
CA ARG A 21 -20.58 7.50 -20.72
C ARG A 21 -20.85 5.99 -20.77
N GLN A 22 -19.85 5.14 -20.62
CA GLN A 22 -20.04 3.68 -20.53
C GLN A 22 -20.76 3.27 -19.22
N PHE A 23 -20.67 4.13 -18.20
CA PHE A 23 -21.36 3.97 -16.91
C PHE A 23 -22.72 4.68 -16.87
N ALA A 24 -23.17 5.33 -17.95
CA ALA A 24 -24.43 6.08 -17.98
C ALA A 24 -25.59 5.21 -17.48
N ALA A 25 -26.46 5.77 -16.63
CA ALA A 25 -27.63 5.08 -16.11
C ALA A 25 -28.53 4.61 -17.26
N LEU A 26 -29.14 3.43 -17.11
CA LEU A 26 -30.15 2.96 -18.08
C LEU A 26 -31.38 3.89 -18.04
N GLU A 27 -31.77 4.30 -16.84
CA GLU A 27 -32.85 5.26 -16.60
C GLU A 27 -32.27 6.68 -16.53
N GLN A 28 -32.62 7.51 -17.50
CA GLN A 28 -32.22 8.92 -17.56
C GLN A 28 -33.34 9.81 -17.03
N PRO A 29 -33.03 10.88 -16.27
CA PRO A 29 -34.05 11.78 -15.75
C PRO A 29 -34.81 12.44 -16.92
N ARG A 30 -36.12 12.61 -16.75
CA ARG A 30 -36.97 13.23 -17.78
C ARG A 30 -36.44 14.64 -18.06
N PRO A 31 -36.30 15.04 -19.34
CA PRO A 31 -35.83 16.38 -19.66
C PRO A 31 -36.77 17.40 -19.05
N ALA A 32 -36.23 18.33 -18.26
CA ALA A 32 -36.98 19.49 -17.80
C ALA A 32 -37.58 20.19 -19.03
N ARG A 33 -38.91 20.34 -19.07
CA ARG A 33 -39.62 21.04 -20.15
C ARG A 33 -39.10 22.47 -20.21
N ARG A 34 -38.14 22.74 -21.09
CA ARG A 34 -37.80 24.11 -21.48
C ARG A 34 -38.98 24.66 -22.26
N GLN A 35 -39.77 25.53 -21.63
CA GLN A 35 -40.62 26.46 -22.36
C GLN A 35 -39.69 27.39 -23.15
N GLY A 36 -39.70 27.27 -24.48
CA GLY A 36 -39.06 28.27 -25.35
C GLY A 36 -38.11 27.71 -26.41
N LYS A 37 -38.58 27.79 -27.65
CA LYS A 37 -37.87 27.80 -28.95
C LYS A 37 -36.92 26.63 -29.28
N ARG A 38 -37.40 25.80 -30.20
CA ARG A 38 -36.63 24.92 -31.09
C ARG A 38 -35.44 25.68 -31.70
N SER A 39 -34.25 25.14 -31.54
CA SER A 39 -33.21 25.18 -32.56
C SER A 39 -32.91 23.74 -32.99
N GLN A 40 -33.00 23.50 -34.29
CA GLN A 40 -32.60 22.27 -34.94
C GLN A 40 -31.08 22.11 -34.78
N GLY A 41 -30.71 21.15 -33.96
CA GLY A 41 -29.34 20.75 -33.70
C GLY A 41 -29.45 19.71 -32.60
N GLN A 42 -29.33 18.44 -32.97
CA GLN A 42 -29.48 17.29 -32.08
C GLN A 42 -28.27 17.25 -31.13
N SER A 43 -28.21 18.20 -30.20
CA SER A 43 -27.30 18.18 -29.06
C SER A 43 -27.63 16.91 -28.30
N THR A 44 -26.79 15.88 -28.46
CA THR A 44 -26.78 14.70 -27.60
C THR A 44 -26.79 15.20 -26.16
N LYS A 45 -27.92 15.02 -25.48
CA LYS A 45 -28.09 15.45 -24.09
C LYS A 45 -27.00 14.78 -23.26
N ASP A 46 -26.37 15.55 -22.38
CA ASP A 46 -25.36 15.02 -21.47
C ASP A 46 -25.99 13.91 -20.62
N PRO A 47 -25.51 12.65 -20.72
CA PRO A 47 -26.09 11.55 -19.97
C PRO A 47 -25.74 11.66 -18.48
N PHE A 48 -26.56 11.04 -17.65
CA PHE A 48 -26.35 10.91 -16.22
C PHE A 48 -25.79 9.53 -15.88
N VAL A 49 -24.90 9.47 -14.89
CA VAL A 49 -24.40 8.24 -14.26
C VAL A 49 -25.06 8.07 -12.90
N ASN A 50 -25.20 6.81 -12.43
CA ASN A 50 -25.60 6.57 -11.05
C ASN A 50 -24.34 6.63 -10.16
N ALA A 51 -24.46 7.28 -9.01
CA ALA A 51 -23.36 7.43 -8.07
C ALA A 51 -23.83 7.32 -6.62
N ILE A 52 -22.92 6.89 -5.75
CA ILE A 52 -23.05 7.05 -4.29
C ILE A 52 -22.43 8.39 -3.93
N ASP A 53 -23.19 9.25 -3.24
CA ASP A 53 -22.67 10.44 -2.55
C ASP A 53 -22.40 10.05 -1.10
N LEU A 54 -21.12 9.82 -0.78
CA LEU A 54 -20.70 9.39 0.56
C LEU A 54 -20.77 10.52 1.59
N LYS A 55 -20.88 11.79 1.17
CA LYS A 55 -21.11 12.90 2.11
C LYS A 55 -22.57 12.92 2.58
N LYS A 56 -23.50 12.55 1.71
CA LYS A 56 -24.94 12.53 2.00
C LYS A 56 -25.49 11.15 2.33
N ASN A 57 -24.68 10.09 2.21
CA ASN A 57 -25.09 8.70 2.36
C ASN A 57 -26.27 8.35 1.46
N SER A 58 -26.25 8.83 0.21
CA SER A 58 -27.40 8.70 -0.69
C SER A 58 -27.01 8.29 -2.10
N LEU A 59 -27.98 7.70 -2.80
CA LEU A 59 -27.86 7.33 -4.20
C LEU A 59 -28.35 8.48 -5.06
N ILE A 60 -27.49 9.00 -5.92
CA ILE A 60 -27.76 10.16 -6.75
C ILE A 60 -27.51 9.85 -8.23
N GLN A 61 -28.00 10.73 -9.10
CA GLN A 61 -27.62 10.77 -10.51
C GLN A 61 -26.86 12.06 -10.80
N VAL A 62 -25.68 11.95 -11.41
CA VAL A 62 -24.82 13.09 -11.75
C VAL A 62 -24.59 13.13 -13.25
N SER A 63 -24.54 14.32 -13.84
CA SER A 63 -24.30 14.46 -15.26
C SER A 63 -22.82 14.22 -15.59
N VAL A 64 -22.54 13.53 -16.69
CA VAL A 64 -21.17 13.12 -17.06
C VAL A 64 -20.23 14.32 -17.20
N SER A 65 -20.72 15.48 -17.68
CA SER A 65 -19.91 16.69 -17.80
C SER A 65 -19.48 17.34 -16.48
N ARG A 66 -20.01 16.89 -15.34
CA ARG A 66 -19.68 17.43 -14.00
C ARG A 66 -19.00 16.43 -13.08
N GLU A 67 -19.02 15.15 -13.44
CA GLU A 67 -18.44 14.09 -12.62
C GLU A 67 -16.95 13.91 -12.92
N PHE A 68 -16.15 13.70 -11.88
CA PHE A 68 -14.69 13.51 -11.96
C PHE A 68 -13.93 14.55 -12.79
N GLY A 69 -14.26 15.82 -12.60
CA GLY A 69 -13.48 16.94 -13.12
C GLY A 69 -13.13 17.97 -12.06
N LEU A 70 -12.01 18.66 -12.31
CA LEU A 70 -11.44 19.69 -11.46
C LEU A 70 -11.05 20.91 -12.30
N VAL A 71 -11.16 22.09 -11.73
CA VAL A 71 -10.68 23.32 -12.36
C VAL A 71 -9.16 23.36 -12.23
N ASP A 72 -8.46 23.65 -13.32
CA ASP A 72 -7.02 23.91 -13.37
C ASP A 72 -6.10 22.75 -12.92
N MET A 73 -6.52 21.50 -13.16
CA MET A 73 -5.78 20.28 -12.78
C MET A 73 -4.31 20.20 -13.23
N TYR A 74 -3.92 20.87 -14.32
CA TYR A 74 -2.54 20.87 -14.83
C TYR A 74 -1.67 22.02 -14.29
N ARG A 75 -2.15 22.76 -13.28
CA ARG A 75 -1.35 23.76 -12.57
C ARG A 75 -0.69 23.14 -11.35
N ASP A 76 0.38 22.38 -11.53
CA ASP A 76 1.51 22.33 -10.60
C ASP A 76 2.72 21.56 -11.16
N GLN A 77 3.89 22.01 -10.68
CA GLN A 77 5.25 21.65 -11.08
C GLN A 77 5.70 20.34 -10.42
N GLY A 78 6.38 19.49 -11.19
CA GLY A 78 7.21 18.40 -10.64
C GLY A 78 6.43 17.18 -10.17
N TYR A 79 5.87 16.40 -11.10
CA TYR A 79 5.70 14.98 -10.84
C TYR A 79 7.08 14.32 -10.95
N GLU A 80 7.66 13.96 -9.81
CA GLU A 80 8.77 13.01 -9.80
C GLU A 80 8.26 11.67 -10.33
N ASN A 81 8.88 11.20 -11.40
CA ASN A 81 8.60 9.90 -12.01
C ASN A 81 9.02 8.80 -11.03
N HIS A 82 8.09 8.35 -10.19
CA HIS A 82 8.27 7.09 -9.47
C HIS A 82 8.28 5.93 -10.48
N SER A 83 9.43 5.25 -10.54
CA SER A 83 9.71 3.90 -11.03
C SER A 83 9.00 3.41 -12.31
N LYS A 84 9.85 3.14 -13.32
CA LYS A 84 9.54 2.66 -14.67
C LYS A 84 8.58 1.44 -14.70
N PRO A 85 7.61 1.39 -15.64
CA PRO A 85 6.65 0.27 -15.83
C PRO A 85 7.27 -1.04 -16.37
N ALA A 86 8.58 -1.25 -16.21
CA ALA A 86 9.36 -2.28 -16.92
C ALA A 86 9.02 -3.73 -16.53
N PHE A 87 8.19 -3.96 -15.52
CA PHE A 87 7.85 -5.30 -15.03
C PHE A 87 6.35 -5.62 -15.02
N LYS A 88 5.48 -4.86 -15.69
CA LYS A 88 4.05 -5.20 -15.77
C LYS A 88 3.64 -5.56 -17.20
N PHE A 89 2.61 -6.39 -17.34
CA PHE A 89 1.95 -6.66 -18.62
C PHE A 89 0.46 -6.32 -18.55
N THR A 90 -0.08 -5.97 -19.71
CA THR A 90 -1.47 -5.56 -19.85
C THR A 90 -2.36 -6.74 -20.23
N ALA A 91 -3.48 -6.89 -19.52
CA ALA A 91 -4.57 -7.80 -19.87
C ALA A 91 -5.92 -7.09 -19.80
N PHE A 92 -6.89 -7.58 -20.57
CA PHE A 92 -8.27 -7.07 -20.56
C PHE A 92 -9.17 -8.13 -19.92
N CYS A 93 -10.02 -7.71 -19.00
CA CYS A 93 -10.96 -8.62 -18.34
C CYS A 93 -12.41 -8.16 -18.50
N GLN A 94 -13.32 -9.12 -18.59
CA GLN A 94 -14.76 -8.90 -18.57
C GLN A 94 -15.39 -9.84 -17.54
N PRO A 95 -16.45 -9.41 -16.83
CA PRO A 95 -17.24 -10.31 -16.01
C PRO A 95 -17.84 -11.42 -16.88
N LEU A 96 -17.68 -12.67 -16.45
CA LEU A 96 -18.33 -13.82 -17.09
C LEU A 96 -19.87 -13.75 -16.95
N SER A 97 -20.35 -13.19 -15.83
CA SER A 97 -21.78 -13.04 -15.55
C SER A 97 -22.29 -11.66 -15.99
N GLU A 98 -23.46 -11.66 -16.63
CA GLU A 98 -24.13 -10.41 -17.03
C GLU A 98 -24.68 -9.60 -15.84
N GLU A 99 -24.85 -10.23 -14.68
CA GLU A 99 -25.31 -9.54 -13.47
C GLU A 99 -24.20 -8.77 -12.76
N ASP A 100 -22.93 -9.09 -13.05
CA ASP A 100 -21.78 -8.51 -12.39
C ASP A 100 -21.26 -7.29 -13.15
N GLY A 101 -20.61 -6.39 -12.42
CA GLY A 101 -19.93 -5.27 -13.04
C GLY A 101 -18.99 -4.54 -12.10
N PHE A 102 -18.01 -3.88 -12.69
CA PHE A 102 -17.04 -3.08 -11.95
C PHE A 102 -17.67 -1.76 -11.52
N ILE A 103 -17.37 -1.34 -10.29
CA ILE A 103 -17.63 0.02 -9.81
C ILE A 103 -16.49 0.94 -10.25
N LEU A 104 -16.73 2.25 -10.19
CA LEU A 104 -15.76 3.27 -10.56
C LEU A 104 -15.63 4.30 -9.41
N PRO A 105 -14.71 4.08 -8.45
CA PRO A 105 -14.41 5.06 -7.41
C PRO A 105 -13.63 6.26 -7.96
N HIS A 106 -13.63 7.37 -7.22
CA HIS A 106 -12.90 8.59 -7.58
C HIS A 106 -11.41 8.36 -7.89
N ASN A 107 -10.74 7.49 -7.15
CA ASN A 107 -9.31 7.19 -7.32
C ASN A 107 -9.04 5.93 -8.16
N ALA A 108 -9.97 5.46 -8.98
CA ALA A 108 -9.91 4.15 -9.64
C ALA A 108 -8.59 3.82 -10.37
N TYR A 109 -7.92 4.82 -10.97
CA TYR A 109 -6.66 4.64 -11.71
C TYR A 109 -5.40 4.68 -10.84
N GLY A 110 -5.53 4.98 -9.55
CA GLY A 110 -4.47 4.88 -8.54
C GLY A 110 -4.61 3.65 -7.63
N ILE A 111 -5.65 2.83 -7.84
CA ILE A 111 -5.89 1.65 -7.01
C ILE A 111 -5.07 0.46 -7.52
N PHE A 112 -4.42 -0.23 -6.60
CA PHE A 112 -3.66 -1.43 -6.88
C PHE A 112 -4.05 -2.58 -5.94
N GLU A 113 -3.72 -3.80 -6.33
CA GLU A 113 -3.77 -4.99 -5.48
C GLU A 113 -2.34 -5.43 -5.17
N GLY A 114 -2.13 -5.73 -3.90
CA GLY A 114 -0.95 -6.36 -3.35
C GLY A 114 -0.77 -5.97 -1.88
N PRO A 115 0.23 -6.52 -1.20
CA PRO A 115 0.45 -6.24 0.21
C PRO A 115 0.90 -4.78 0.39
N SER A 116 0.32 -4.13 1.38
CA SER A 116 0.73 -2.82 1.88
C SER A 116 0.85 -2.91 3.38
N ASP A 117 2.03 -2.60 3.88
CA ASP A 117 2.26 -2.54 5.31
C ASP A 117 1.62 -1.27 5.87
N ILE A 118 1.07 -1.43 7.06
CA ILE A 118 0.54 -0.34 7.86
C ILE A 118 1.57 -0.08 8.95
N GLU A 119 2.10 1.14 8.96
CA GLU A 119 2.94 1.63 10.04
C GLU A 119 2.13 2.65 10.85
N VAL A 120 2.44 2.78 12.13
CA VAL A 120 1.89 3.87 12.94
C VAL A 120 2.97 4.93 13.02
N ASP A 121 2.70 6.11 12.49
CA ASP A 121 3.57 7.26 12.66
C ASP A 121 3.66 7.56 14.17
N PRO A 122 4.86 7.41 14.76
CA PRO A 122 5.03 7.62 16.19
C PRO A 122 4.67 9.05 16.59
N ILE A 123 4.94 10.05 15.75
CA ILE A 123 4.75 11.47 16.06
C ILE A 123 3.26 11.84 16.03
N THR A 124 2.54 11.39 14.99
CA THR A 124 1.13 11.78 14.81
C THR A 124 0.14 10.77 15.40
N ALA A 125 0.61 9.60 15.84
CA ALA A 125 -0.20 8.45 16.21
C ALA A 125 -1.21 8.05 15.12
N ARG A 126 -0.89 8.33 13.86
CA ARG A 126 -1.73 8.00 12.71
C ARG A 126 -1.16 6.82 11.96
N ILE A 127 -2.05 6.05 11.36
CA ILE A 127 -1.66 5.02 10.39
C ILE A 127 -1.06 5.73 9.16
N VAL A 128 0.18 5.37 8.82
CA VAL A 128 0.88 5.76 7.60
C VAL A 128 1.19 4.52 6.75
N GLU A 129 1.38 4.76 5.45
CA GLU A 129 1.71 3.71 4.49
C GLU A 129 3.18 3.31 4.63
N GLY A 130 3.44 2.02 4.85
CA GLY A 130 4.79 1.44 4.89
C GLY A 130 5.20 0.85 3.53
N MET A 131 5.98 -0.24 3.57
CA MET A 131 6.36 -0.97 2.35
C MET A 131 5.13 -1.51 1.63
N TYR A 132 5.05 -1.30 0.32
CA TYR A 132 3.97 -1.81 -0.52
C TYR A 132 4.53 -2.52 -1.75
N THR A 133 3.79 -3.52 -2.23
CA THR A 133 4.07 -4.22 -3.48
C THR A 133 2.85 -4.20 -4.37
N GLU A 134 2.99 -3.64 -5.57
CA GLU A 134 1.90 -3.60 -6.55
C GLU A 134 1.90 -4.82 -7.48
N TYR A 135 1.09 -5.82 -7.16
CA TYR A 135 0.94 -7.00 -8.00
C TYR A 135 -0.03 -6.79 -9.17
N HIS A 136 -1.11 -6.03 -8.97
CA HIS A 136 -2.02 -5.63 -10.03
C HIS A 136 -2.38 -4.16 -9.91
N SER A 137 -2.50 -3.45 -11.02
CA SER A 137 -3.12 -2.12 -11.08
C SER A 137 -4.31 -2.15 -12.03
N PHE A 138 -5.28 -1.28 -11.78
CA PHE A 138 -6.57 -1.36 -12.47
C PHE A 138 -6.88 -0.10 -13.25
N ALA A 139 -7.51 -0.28 -14.40
CA ALA A 139 -8.14 0.80 -15.15
C ALA A 139 -9.52 0.34 -15.65
N PRO A 140 -10.59 0.55 -14.85
CA PRO A 140 -11.95 0.25 -15.27
C PRO A 140 -12.37 1.16 -16.43
N ILE A 141 -12.74 0.55 -17.56
CA ILE A 141 -13.13 1.25 -18.80
C ILE A 141 -14.65 1.34 -18.89
N SER A 142 -15.33 0.28 -18.45
CA SER A 142 -16.78 0.20 -18.33
C SER A 142 -17.15 -0.77 -17.21
N PRO A 143 -18.44 -0.88 -16.83
CA PRO A 143 -18.88 -1.93 -15.91
C PRO A 143 -18.54 -3.35 -16.39
N LYS A 144 -18.30 -3.53 -17.69
CA LYS A 144 -18.08 -4.83 -18.35
C LYS A 144 -16.67 -5.00 -18.92
N LEU A 145 -15.78 -4.03 -18.71
CA LEU A 145 -14.42 -4.08 -19.23
C LEU A 145 -13.47 -3.34 -18.30
N ILE A 146 -12.43 -4.04 -17.89
CA ILE A 146 -11.33 -3.49 -17.08
C ILE A 146 -10.00 -3.85 -17.72
N ILE A 147 -9.06 -2.93 -17.67
CA ILE A 147 -7.65 -3.21 -17.96
C ILE A 147 -6.97 -3.55 -16.63
N VAL A 148 -6.22 -4.64 -16.64
CA VAL A 148 -5.40 -5.07 -15.51
C VAL A 148 -3.94 -5.03 -15.93
N LEU A 149 -3.13 -4.28 -15.20
CA LEU A 149 -1.68 -4.30 -15.32
C LEU A 149 -1.14 -5.28 -14.27
N ARG A 150 -0.73 -6.48 -14.69
CA ARG A 150 -0.21 -7.52 -13.78
C ARG A 150 1.31 -7.49 -13.73
N SER A 151 1.86 -7.55 -12.52
CA SER A 151 3.29 -7.68 -12.28
C SER A 151 3.82 -9.01 -12.80
N SER A 152 4.97 -8.95 -13.46
CA SER A 152 5.72 -10.10 -13.96
C SER A 152 6.27 -10.95 -12.81
N LEU A 153 6.29 -10.45 -11.58
CA LEU A 153 6.58 -11.24 -10.38
C LEU A 153 5.58 -12.38 -10.19
N LEU A 154 4.35 -12.25 -10.67
CA LEU A 154 3.34 -13.30 -10.59
C LEU A 154 3.40 -14.30 -11.74
N VAL A 155 4.23 -14.06 -12.75
CA VAL A 155 4.36 -14.92 -13.92
C VAL A 155 5.37 -16.04 -13.62
N ASN A 156 5.05 -17.25 -14.07
CA ASN A 156 5.96 -18.37 -14.02
C ASN A 156 6.89 -18.36 -15.24
N PRO A 157 8.22 -18.18 -15.09
CA PRO A 157 9.15 -18.14 -16.23
C PRO A 157 9.10 -19.36 -17.12
N SER A 158 8.84 -20.53 -16.54
CA SER A 158 8.75 -21.78 -17.28
C SER A 158 7.60 -21.78 -18.28
N GLU A 159 6.48 -21.12 -17.96
CA GLU A 159 5.33 -20.96 -18.87
C GLU A 159 5.64 -20.02 -20.04
N GLU A 160 6.70 -19.21 -19.94
CA GLU A 160 7.17 -18.30 -20.99
C GLU A 160 8.40 -18.83 -21.74
N GLY A 161 8.82 -20.08 -21.48
CA GLY A 161 10.02 -20.66 -22.08
C GLY A 161 11.34 -20.10 -21.53
N ALA A 162 11.30 -19.37 -20.41
CA ALA A 162 12.45 -18.75 -19.74
C ALA A 162 12.85 -19.54 -18.47
N GLU A 163 12.98 -20.87 -18.59
CA GLU A 163 13.29 -21.78 -17.47
C GLU A 163 14.59 -21.39 -16.74
N ASN A 164 15.58 -20.88 -17.49
CA ASN A 164 16.85 -20.40 -16.94
C ASN A 164 16.70 -19.21 -15.97
N LEU A 165 15.58 -18.47 -16.04
CA LEU A 165 15.30 -17.33 -15.15
C LEU A 165 14.47 -17.72 -13.93
N GLN A 166 14.06 -18.99 -13.79
CA GLN A 166 13.20 -19.43 -12.69
C GLN A 166 13.83 -19.18 -11.31
N GLY A 167 15.13 -19.45 -11.16
CA GLY A 167 15.86 -19.18 -9.92
C GLY A 167 15.90 -17.69 -9.57
N VAL A 168 16.18 -16.84 -10.56
CA VAL A 168 16.24 -15.38 -10.40
C VAL A 168 14.87 -14.81 -10.01
N TRP A 169 13.78 -15.27 -10.63
CA TRP A 169 12.41 -14.85 -10.24
C TRP A 169 11.94 -15.39 -8.91
N LYS A 170 12.40 -16.58 -8.50
CA LYS A 170 12.14 -17.06 -7.15
C LYS A 170 12.86 -16.17 -6.12
N TRP A 171 14.12 -15.85 -6.35
CA TRP A 171 14.89 -14.94 -5.51
C TRP A 171 14.25 -13.55 -5.46
N LEU A 172 13.91 -12.94 -6.60
CA LEU A 172 13.31 -11.60 -6.64
C LEU A 172 11.97 -11.53 -5.88
N ARG A 173 11.10 -12.54 -6.05
CA ARG A 173 9.85 -12.63 -5.28
C ARG A 173 10.11 -12.70 -3.78
N GLU A 174 11.09 -13.49 -3.37
CA GLU A 174 11.44 -13.65 -1.97
C GLU A 174 12.01 -12.35 -1.39
N THR A 175 12.92 -11.69 -2.12
CA THR A 175 13.48 -10.40 -1.72
C THR A 175 12.42 -9.33 -1.53
N VAL A 176 11.42 -9.26 -2.41
CA VAL A 176 10.30 -8.32 -2.25
C VAL A 176 9.44 -8.73 -1.04
N ARG A 177 9.17 -10.02 -0.86
CA ARG A 177 8.33 -10.54 0.23
C ARG A 177 8.92 -10.28 1.62
N ILE A 178 10.23 -10.48 1.81
CA ILE A 178 10.90 -10.31 3.11
C ILE A 178 11.05 -8.85 3.54
N GLN A 179 10.85 -7.90 2.62
CA GLN A 179 10.83 -6.47 2.95
C GLN A 179 9.56 -6.06 3.69
N HIS A 180 8.49 -6.86 3.62
CA HIS A 180 7.25 -6.58 4.33
C HIS A 180 7.36 -6.92 5.83
N LEU A 181 6.65 -6.16 6.68
CA LEU A 181 6.54 -6.41 8.13
C LEU A 181 6.02 -7.82 8.45
N SER A 182 5.16 -8.35 7.59
CA SER A 182 4.61 -9.71 7.69
C SER A 182 4.83 -10.49 6.39
N PRO A 183 6.03 -11.06 6.16
CA PRO A 183 6.36 -11.73 4.90
C PRO A 183 5.42 -12.89 4.55
N HIS A 184 4.83 -13.56 5.55
CA HIS A 184 3.94 -14.69 5.32
C HIS A 184 2.57 -14.29 4.76
N SER A 185 2.08 -13.08 5.08
CA SER A 185 0.83 -12.53 4.56
C SER A 185 1.05 -11.62 3.34
N ALA A 186 2.31 -11.33 2.98
CA ALA A 186 2.69 -10.52 1.82
C ALA A 186 2.51 -11.25 0.47
N VAL A 187 1.28 -11.63 0.15
CA VAL A 187 0.90 -12.39 -1.05
C VAL A 187 -0.20 -11.68 -1.85
N SER A 188 -0.30 -11.99 -3.15
CA SER A 188 -1.39 -11.47 -3.99
C SER A 188 -2.69 -12.24 -3.76
N LEU A 189 -3.76 -11.50 -3.44
CA LEU A 189 -5.15 -11.96 -3.40
C LEU A 189 -5.65 -12.39 -4.78
N LEU A 190 -5.17 -11.72 -5.84
CA LEU A 190 -5.52 -11.99 -7.23
C LEU A 190 -4.50 -12.88 -7.94
N LYS A 191 -3.66 -13.63 -7.21
CA LYS A 191 -2.71 -14.58 -7.81
C LYS A 191 -3.39 -15.58 -8.76
N SER A 192 -4.61 -16.00 -8.42
CA SER A 192 -5.44 -16.93 -9.19
C SER A 192 -6.17 -16.31 -10.39
N LEU A 193 -6.02 -15.00 -10.62
CA LEU A 193 -6.68 -14.33 -11.74
C LEU A 193 -6.20 -14.94 -13.08
N PRO A 194 -7.11 -15.44 -13.94
CA PRO A 194 -6.76 -16.26 -15.10
C PRO A 194 -6.41 -15.38 -16.32
N ILE A 195 -5.38 -14.54 -16.17
CA ILE A 195 -4.88 -13.65 -17.23
C ILE A 195 -3.44 -14.02 -17.62
N LYS A 196 -3.15 -13.93 -18.92
CA LYS A 196 -1.82 -14.14 -19.51
C LYS A 196 -1.38 -12.92 -20.32
N LYS A 197 -0.09 -12.84 -20.62
CA LYS A 197 0.47 -11.84 -21.54
C LYS A 197 -0.19 -11.92 -22.91
N CYS A 198 -0.23 -10.78 -23.59
CA CYS A 198 -0.66 -10.74 -24.99
C CYS A 198 0.25 -11.60 -25.87
N GLU A 199 -0.35 -12.24 -26.86
CA GLU A 199 0.37 -12.99 -27.87
C GLU A 199 0.94 -12.01 -28.90
N ASN A 200 1.91 -12.46 -29.70
CA ASN A 200 2.55 -11.60 -30.69
C ASN A 200 2.91 -12.33 -31.98
N SER A 201 3.02 -11.60 -33.08
CA SER A 201 3.30 -12.18 -34.40
C SER A 201 4.76 -12.58 -34.61
N TYR A 202 5.68 -12.10 -33.77
CA TYR A 202 7.13 -12.31 -33.87
C TYR A 202 7.66 -13.50 -33.06
N SER A 203 6.80 -14.13 -32.26
CA SER A 203 7.11 -15.36 -31.53
C SER A 203 6.27 -16.52 -32.06
N SER A 204 6.73 -17.75 -31.83
CA SER A 204 6.02 -18.98 -32.16
C SER A 204 6.13 -19.96 -31.01
N SER A 205 5.02 -20.59 -30.63
CA SER A 205 5.00 -21.66 -29.65
C SER A 205 5.46 -22.97 -30.30
N VAL A 206 6.64 -23.45 -29.95
CA VAL A 206 7.17 -24.76 -30.35
C VAL A 206 7.26 -25.62 -29.11
N ASN A 207 6.51 -26.74 -29.07
CA ASN A 207 6.42 -27.63 -27.89
C ASN A 207 6.02 -26.90 -26.58
N GLY A 208 5.12 -25.93 -26.66
CA GLY A 208 4.67 -25.14 -25.50
C GLY A 208 5.65 -24.05 -25.04
N LYS A 209 6.83 -23.94 -25.66
CA LYS A 209 7.80 -22.87 -25.38
C LYS A 209 7.70 -21.75 -26.41
N LEU A 210 7.69 -20.51 -25.92
CA LEU A 210 7.67 -19.33 -26.77
C LEU A 210 9.07 -19.08 -27.33
N ILE A 211 9.24 -19.21 -28.65
CA ILE A 211 10.53 -18.98 -29.34
C ILE A 211 10.38 -17.78 -30.28
N LEU A 212 11.32 -16.85 -30.22
CA LEU A 212 11.39 -15.72 -31.16
C LEU A 212 11.66 -16.23 -32.58
N LYS A 213 10.92 -15.73 -33.55
CA LYS A 213 11.15 -16.07 -34.96
C LYS A 213 12.53 -15.54 -35.41
N PRO A 214 13.18 -16.18 -36.41
CA PRO A 214 14.56 -15.88 -36.80
C PRO A 214 14.84 -14.47 -37.37
N SER A 215 13.89 -13.54 -37.33
CA SER A 215 14.01 -12.18 -37.87
C SER A 215 14.15 -11.14 -36.75
N ARG A 216 15.28 -10.44 -36.76
CA ARG A 216 15.70 -9.35 -35.85
C ARG A 216 14.56 -8.41 -35.41
N GLY A 217 14.28 -8.40 -34.10
CA GLY A 217 13.65 -7.33 -33.32
C GLY A 217 12.24 -6.89 -33.73
N PRO A 218 11.54 -6.14 -32.86
CA PRO A 218 10.17 -5.74 -33.16
C PRO A 218 10.09 -4.75 -34.32
N ARG A 219 9.33 -5.10 -35.36
CA ARG A 219 9.08 -4.26 -36.56
C ARG A 219 7.71 -3.59 -36.51
N SER A 220 7.53 -2.51 -37.26
CA SER A 220 6.26 -1.76 -37.34
C SER A 220 5.07 -2.58 -37.83
N GLU A 221 5.30 -3.70 -38.52
CA GLU A 221 4.26 -4.58 -39.05
C GLU A 221 3.80 -5.66 -38.04
N GLU A 222 4.51 -5.78 -36.93
CA GLU A 222 4.20 -6.76 -35.92
C GLU A 222 2.93 -6.41 -35.15
N ARG A 223 2.20 -7.46 -34.79
CA ARG A 223 0.91 -7.35 -34.13
C ARG A 223 0.98 -7.97 -32.75
N LEU A 224 0.37 -7.29 -31.79
CA LEU A 224 0.03 -7.84 -30.48
C LEU A 224 -1.43 -8.27 -30.51
N TYR A 225 -1.68 -9.49 -30.04
CA TYR A 225 -3.00 -10.08 -29.96
C TYR A 225 -3.43 -10.13 -28.49
N PHE A 226 -4.36 -9.25 -28.12
CA PHE A 226 -4.90 -9.19 -26.78
C PHE A 226 -6.13 -10.08 -26.66
N THR A 227 -6.11 -10.98 -25.68
CA THR A 227 -7.30 -11.73 -25.28
C THR A 227 -8.09 -10.92 -24.24
N CYS A 228 -9.41 -10.91 -24.41
CA CYS A 228 -10.33 -10.40 -23.39
C CYS A 228 -10.77 -11.57 -22.50
N PHE A 229 -10.22 -11.65 -21.29
CA PHE A 229 -10.43 -12.78 -20.39
C PHE A 229 -11.77 -12.64 -19.66
N GLN A 230 -12.57 -13.70 -19.71
CA GLN A 230 -13.78 -13.79 -18.89
C GLN A 230 -13.39 -14.19 -17.47
N ILE A 231 -13.72 -13.35 -16.49
CA ILE A 231 -13.36 -13.58 -15.08
C ILE A 231 -14.61 -13.89 -14.25
N SER A 232 -14.42 -14.74 -13.24
CA SER A 232 -15.52 -15.20 -12.39
C SER A 232 -16.11 -14.08 -11.53
N SER A 233 -17.34 -14.27 -11.05
CA SER A 233 -17.97 -13.38 -10.07
C SER A 233 -17.11 -13.19 -8.81
N HIS A 234 -16.38 -14.23 -8.40
CA HIS A 234 -15.44 -14.15 -7.28
C HIS A 234 -14.33 -13.12 -7.55
N HIS A 235 -13.69 -13.15 -8.73
CA HIS A 235 -12.66 -12.18 -9.09
C HIS A 235 -13.21 -10.76 -9.25
N VAL A 236 -14.40 -10.61 -9.84
CA VAL A 236 -15.06 -9.29 -9.95
C VAL A 236 -15.34 -8.72 -8.56
N ASN A 237 -15.87 -9.53 -7.65
CA ASN A 237 -16.16 -9.11 -6.29
C ASN A 237 -14.87 -8.73 -5.55
N LEU A 238 -13.80 -9.51 -5.69
CA LEU A 238 -12.51 -9.21 -5.07
C LEU A 238 -11.91 -7.89 -5.58
N ILE A 239 -11.97 -7.63 -6.89
CA ILE A 239 -11.55 -6.34 -7.47
C ILE A 239 -12.38 -5.19 -6.92
N ASN A 240 -13.71 -5.34 -6.88
CA ASN A 240 -14.57 -4.31 -6.31
C ASN A 240 -14.34 -4.11 -4.79
N THR A 241 -14.02 -5.17 -4.04
CA THR A 241 -13.61 -5.10 -2.64
C THR A 241 -12.33 -4.29 -2.49
N ILE A 242 -11.33 -4.47 -3.36
CA ILE A 242 -10.11 -3.66 -3.37
C ILE A 242 -10.44 -2.19 -3.70
N PHE A 243 -11.36 -1.95 -4.64
CA PHE A 243 -11.84 -0.60 -4.95
C PHE A 243 -12.50 0.08 -3.75
N LEU A 244 -13.38 -0.61 -3.04
CA LEU A 244 -13.99 -0.11 -1.80
C LEU A 244 -12.96 0.05 -0.68
N GLU A 245 -11.97 -0.84 -0.61
CA GLU A 245 -10.93 -0.78 0.40
C GLU A 245 -10.07 0.48 0.22
N GLN A 246 -9.77 0.91 -1.01
CA GLN A 246 -8.90 2.07 -1.24
C GLN A 246 -9.64 3.38 -1.56
N ALA A 247 -10.96 3.37 -1.69
CA ALA A 247 -11.76 4.56 -2.00
C ALA A 247 -12.04 5.48 -0.80
N THR A 248 -11.27 5.38 0.29
CA THR A 248 -11.53 6.09 1.56
C THR A 248 -11.46 7.61 1.48
N LYS A 249 -10.60 8.15 0.61
CA LYS A 249 -10.41 9.59 0.42
C LYS A 249 -11.42 10.21 -0.57
N GLY A 250 -12.17 9.38 -1.29
CA GLY A 250 -13.13 9.81 -2.31
C GLY A 250 -14.54 9.96 -1.74
N ASP A 251 -15.28 10.96 -2.24
CA ASP A 251 -16.68 11.18 -1.84
C ASP A 251 -17.69 10.48 -2.76
N THR A 252 -17.22 9.90 -3.87
CA THR A 252 -18.10 9.43 -4.94
C THR A 252 -17.66 8.09 -5.52
N ILE A 253 -18.63 7.19 -5.66
CA ILE A 253 -18.47 5.88 -6.31
C ILE A 253 -19.54 5.75 -7.39
N VAL A 254 -19.11 5.69 -8.64
CA VAL A 254 -20.00 5.50 -9.80
C VAL A 254 -20.28 4.02 -10.02
N TYR A 255 -21.53 3.70 -10.38
CA TYR A 255 -21.97 2.33 -10.62
C TYR A 255 -23.04 2.28 -11.73
N LYS A 256 -23.23 1.09 -12.33
CA LYS A 256 -24.22 0.88 -13.40
C LYS A 256 -25.51 0.25 -12.88
N SER A 257 -25.40 -0.87 -12.16
CA SER A 257 -26.54 -1.67 -11.68
C SER A 257 -26.68 -1.53 -10.16
N ARG A 258 -27.89 -1.16 -9.71
CA ARG A 258 -28.21 -1.09 -8.26
C ARG A 258 -28.09 -2.46 -7.60
N SER A 259 -28.55 -3.51 -8.27
CA SER A 259 -28.49 -4.88 -7.75
C SER A 259 -27.05 -5.38 -7.61
N ALA A 260 -26.19 -5.10 -8.60
CA ALA A 260 -24.77 -5.47 -8.54
C ALA A 260 -24.03 -4.70 -7.43
N LEU A 261 -24.30 -3.40 -7.29
CA LEU A 261 -23.75 -2.58 -6.21
C LEU A 261 -24.19 -3.11 -4.84
N GLY A 262 -25.48 -3.42 -4.66
CA GLY A 262 -26.01 -3.95 -3.41
C GLY A 262 -25.33 -5.25 -2.98
N ARG A 263 -25.15 -6.21 -3.91
CA ARG A 263 -24.41 -7.46 -3.66
C ARG A 263 -22.96 -7.20 -3.26
N THR A 264 -22.29 -6.29 -3.98
CA THR A 264 -20.89 -5.92 -3.74
C THR A 264 -20.70 -5.31 -2.35
N LEU A 265 -21.52 -4.31 -2.00
CA LEU A 265 -21.43 -3.63 -0.69
C LEU A 265 -21.71 -4.61 0.44
N LYS A 266 -22.76 -5.42 0.33
CA LYS A 266 -23.08 -6.43 1.34
C LYS A 266 -21.93 -7.40 1.55
N SER A 267 -21.39 -7.96 0.46
CA SER A 267 -20.26 -8.88 0.53
C SER A 267 -19.04 -8.24 1.20
N TYR A 268 -18.67 -7.02 0.79
CA TYR A 268 -17.52 -6.31 1.38
C TYR A 268 -17.71 -6.00 2.87
N LEU A 269 -18.88 -5.53 3.29
CA LEU A 269 -19.13 -5.12 4.67
C LEU A 269 -19.19 -6.31 5.64
N GLU A 270 -19.79 -7.43 5.22
CA GLU A 270 -20.01 -8.61 6.07
C GLU A 270 -18.83 -9.60 6.08
N THR A 271 -17.98 -9.61 5.05
CA THR A 271 -16.87 -10.58 4.94
C THR A 271 -15.68 -10.15 5.79
N VAL A 272 -15.18 -11.04 6.65
CA VAL A 272 -13.90 -10.84 7.34
C VAL A 272 -12.77 -11.19 6.39
N GLN A 273 -11.85 -10.25 6.21
CA GLN A 273 -10.64 -10.45 5.42
C GLN A 273 -9.46 -9.83 6.16
N GLU A 274 -8.38 -10.60 6.28
CA GLU A 274 -7.15 -10.15 6.94
C GLU A 274 -6.55 -8.95 6.19
N GLY A 275 -6.10 -7.94 6.94
CA GLY A 275 -5.55 -6.69 6.39
C GLY A 275 -6.57 -5.71 5.81
N PHE A 276 -7.86 -6.06 5.78
CA PHE A 276 -8.92 -5.19 5.27
C PHE A 276 -9.72 -4.57 6.41
N LYS A 277 -10.31 -3.39 6.15
CA LYS A 277 -11.18 -2.69 7.11
C LYS A 277 -10.50 -2.52 8.47
N MET A 278 -9.22 -2.18 8.46
CA MET A 278 -8.45 -1.91 9.67
C MET A 278 -8.85 -0.55 10.24
N VAL A 279 -9.35 -0.53 11.47
CA VAL A 279 -9.85 0.66 12.17
C VAL A 279 -9.03 0.86 13.45
N SER A 280 -8.59 2.09 13.69
CA SER A 280 -7.88 2.48 14.92
C SER A 280 -8.84 2.81 16.08
N ASP A 281 -8.29 2.91 17.28
CA ASP A 281 -8.99 3.30 18.50
C ASP A 281 -9.13 4.82 18.69
N GLY A 282 -8.65 5.60 17.72
CA GLY A 282 -8.77 7.05 17.72
C GLY A 282 -10.22 7.52 17.78
N VAL A 283 -10.48 8.58 18.54
CA VAL A 283 -11.81 9.17 18.78
C VAL A 283 -12.55 9.56 17.48
N ASN A 284 -11.83 9.74 16.37
CA ASN A 284 -12.38 10.09 15.06
C ASN A 284 -11.69 9.34 13.91
N ASP A 285 -11.77 8.01 13.91
CA ASP A 285 -11.22 7.20 12.83
C ASP A 285 -12.00 7.42 11.50
N CYS A 286 -11.33 8.02 10.51
CA CYS A 286 -11.89 8.30 9.18
C CYS A 286 -12.32 7.03 8.43
N ARG A 287 -11.65 5.89 8.68
CA ARG A 287 -11.97 4.60 8.06
C ARG A 287 -13.29 4.07 8.58
N LEU A 288 -13.51 4.10 9.89
CA LEU A 288 -14.75 3.66 10.51
C LEU A 288 -15.94 4.51 10.03
N GLU A 289 -15.75 5.82 9.93
CA GLU A 289 -16.76 6.72 9.40
C GLU A 289 -17.10 6.38 7.94
N TYR A 290 -16.09 6.17 7.09
CA TYR A 290 -16.28 5.70 5.71
C TYR A 290 -17.07 4.38 5.64
N LEU A 291 -16.72 3.38 6.46
CA LEU A 291 -17.40 2.09 6.50
C LEU A 291 -18.86 2.20 6.94
N LYS A 292 -19.15 3.03 7.95
CA LYS A 292 -20.54 3.31 8.41
C LYS A 292 -21.37 4.01 7.34
N ARG A 293 -20.76 4.88 6.53
CA ARG A 293 -21.43 5.53 5.39
C ARG A 293 -21.80 4.51 4.31
N LEU A 294 -20.90 3.58 4.00
CA LEU A 294 -21.18 2.47 3.10
C LEU A 294 -22.28 1.55 3.63
N GLU A 295 -22.28 1.24 4.93
CA GLU A 295 -23.32 0.44 5.59
C GLU A 295 -24.71 1.06 5.40
N LYS A 296 -24.87 2.36 5.68
CA LYS A 296 -26.13 3.09 5.47
C LYS A 296 -26.61 3.06 4.01
N VAL A 297 -25.69 3.10 3.05
CA VAL A 297 -26.03 3.02 1.62
C VAL A 297 -26.41 1.57 1.25
N ALA A 298 -25.72 0.58 1.79
CA ALA A 298 -26.04 -0.82 1.59
C ALA A 298 -27.44 -1.15 2.13
N GLU A 299 -27.81 -0.60 3.29
CA GLU A 299 -29.14 -0.75 3.89
C GLU A 299 -30.27 -0.27 2.97
N GLN A 300 -30.05 0.83 2.24
CA GLN A 300 -31.00 1.36 1.25
C GLN A 300 -31.16 0.46 0.01
N LEU A 301 -30.17 -0.39 -0.28
CA LEU A 301 -30.14 -1.22 -1.49
C LEU A 301 -30.61 -2.66 -1.24
N VAL A 302 -30.20 -3.25 -0.12
CA VAL A 302 -30.40 -4.68 0.17
C VAL A 302 -31.04 -4.96 1.53
N GLY A 303 -31.44 -3.92 2.27
CA GLY A 303 -31.92 -4.06 3.64
C GLY A 303 -30.78 -4.26 4.65
N LYS A 304 -31.08 -4.77 5.84
CA LYS A 304 -30.12 -4.86 6.96
C LYS A 304 -28.78 -5.51 6.53
N VAL A 305 -27.69 -4.80 6.81
CA VAL A 305 -26.30 -5.25 6.63
C VAL A 305 -25.57 -5.08 7.97
N CYS A 306 -24.67 -5.99 8.31
CA CYS A 306 -23.85 -5.90 9.52
C CYS A 306 -22.40 -5.60 9.15
N LEU A 307 -21.93 -4.39 9.43
CA LEU A 307 -20.53 -4.03 9.24
C LEU A 307 -19.62 -4.85 10.18
N VAL A 308 -18.67 -5.57 9.59
CA VAL A 308 -17.59 -6.27 10.29
C VAL A 308 -16.25 -5.64 9.90
N TYR A 309 -15.41 -5.33 10.89
CA TYR A 309 -14.11 -4.69 10.69
C TYR A 309 -13.08 -5.23 11.68
N ASN A 310 -11.80 -5.01 11.37
CA ASN A 310 -10.67 -5.39 12.21
C ASN A 310 -10.19 -4.18 13.00
N TYR A 311 -9.78 -4.39 14.24
CA TYR A 311 -9.35 -3.32 15.13
C TYR A 311 -7.83 -3.35 15.33
N ILE A 312 -7.20 -2.19 15.24
CA ILE A 312 -5.80 -1.95 15.60
C ILE A 312 -5.80 -1.06 16.85
N ALA A 313 -5.25 -1.59 17.94
CA ALA A 313 -4.92 -0.77 19.10
C ALA A 313 -3.70 0.08 18.75
N LEU A 314 -3.81 1.41 18.80
CA LEU A 314 -2.65 2.26 18.63
C LEU A 314 -1.72 2.07 19.85
N PRO A 315 -0.39 2.04 19.64
CA PRO A 315 0.55 1.99 20.76
C PRO A 315 0.39 3.26 21.61
N ASN A 316 0.01 3.08 22.88
CA ASN A 316 -0.08 4.18 23.83
C ASN A 316 1.36 4.68 24.14
N PRO A 317 1.71 5.95 23.84
CA PRO A 317 3.04 6.50 24.08
C PRO A 317 3.49 6.37 25.54
N GLU A 318 2.55 6.46 26.49
CA GLU A 318 2.81 6.34 27.93
C GLU A 318 3.25 4.92 28.35
N ASN A 319 2.94 3.90 27.56
CA ASN A 319 3.24 2.49 27.89
C ASN A 319 4.39 1.90 27.05
N HIS A 320 4.75 2.53 25.93
CA HIS A 320 5.67 1.98 24.93
C HIS A 320 6.66 2.99 24.37
N ILE A 321 7.16 3.93 25.18
CA ILE A 321 8.14 4.95 24.76
C ILE A 321 9.37 4.36 24.04
N PHE A 322 9.80 3.15 24.41
CA PHE A 322 10.89 2.44 23.73
C PHE A 322 10.56 1.94 22.32
N GLN A 323 9.29 1.58 22.06
CA GLN A 323 8.81 1.22 20.73
C GLN A 323 8.83 2.46 19.84
N TRP A 324 8.33 3.57 20.37
CA TRP A 324 8.28 4.86 19.72
C TRP A 324 9.68 5.40 19.37
N VAL A 325 10.64 5.30 20.29
CA VAL A 325 12.05 5.66 20.01
C VAL A 325 12.68 4.73 18.97
N ALA A 326 12.36 3.43 18.99
CA ALA A 326 12.87 2.49 17.99
C ALA A 326 12.37 2.82 16.57
N ASP A 327 11.11 3.20 16.44
CA ASP A 327 10.51 3.58 15.15
C ASP A 327 11.06 4.94 14.65
N MET A 328 11.41 5.85 15.56
CA MET A 328 12.08 7.11 15.20
C MET A 328 13.54 6.94 14.77
N VAL A 329 14.32 6.11 15.47
CA VAL A 329 15.72 5.79 15.11
C VAL A 329 15.80 5.12 13.73
N ASN A 330 14.74 4.42 13.33
CA ASN A 330 14.65 3.70 12.07
C ASN A 330 14.60 4.62 10.82
N SER A 331 13.91 5.76 10.91
CA SER A 331 13.60 6.62 9.74
C SER A 331 14.83 7.15 8.99
N PRO A 332 15.89 7.66 9.65
CA PRO A 332 17.13 8.08 8.98
C PRO A 332 17.96 6.92 8.43
N GLU A 333 17.90 5.74 9.06
CA GLU A 333 18.71 4.58 8.66
C GLU A 333 18.18 3.92 7.39
N ILE A 334 16.87 3.83 7.22
CA ILE A 334 16.23 3.35 5.99
C ILE A 334 16.67 4.19 4.78
N ALA A 335 16.78 5.51 4.94
CA ALA A 335 17.26 6.41 3.89
C ALA A 335 18.74 6.16 3.52
N LEU A 336 19.56 5.67 4.45
CA LEU A 336 20.99 5.38 4.27
C LEU A 336 21.27 3.94 3.81
N LEU A 337 20.33 3.02 4.00
CA LEU A 337 20.45 1.59 3.67
C LEU A 337 20.62 1.32 2.15
N GLY A 338 20.25 2.26 1.27
CA GLY A 338 20.48 2.18 -0.17
C GLY A 338 21.91 2.54 -0.64
N ALA A 339 22.78 3.02 0.26
CA ALA A 339 24.16 3.36 -0.08
C ALA A 339 25.10 2.15 0.07
N ALA A 340 25.99 1.94 -0.91
CA ALA A 340 26.92 0.80 -1.00
C ALA A 340 27.94 0.67 0.16
N ASN A 341 27.93 1.59 1.14
CA ASN A 341 28.81 1.64 2.30
C ASN A 341 28.02 1.92 3.60
N ASN A 342 26.89 1.26 3.80
CA ASN A 342 26.18 1.39 5.09
C ASN A 342 26.89 0.56 6.18
N LEU A 343 26.97 1.11 7.39
CA LEU A 343 27.69 0.52 8.52
C LEU A 343 27.18 -0.89 8.89
N ARG A 344 25.90 -1.15 8.62
CA ARG A 344 25.26 -2.45 8.86
C ARG A 344 25.81 -3.57 7.98
N SER A 345 26.07 -3.30 6.70
CA SER A 345 26.70 -4.27 5.79
C SER A 345 28.09 -4.69 6.26
N GLN A 346 28.75 -3.83 7.04
CA GLN A 346 30.05 -4.10 7.66
C GLN A 346 29.92 -4.97 8.92
N LEU A 347 28.77 -4.94 9.60
CA LEU A 347 28.44 -5.84 10.71
C LEU A 347 27.88 -7.20 10.25
N ASP A 348 28.07 -7.60 8.99
CA ASP A 348 27.54 -8.85 8.42
C ASP A 348 25.99 -8.95 8.44
N GLY A 349 25.31 -7.81 8.54
CA GLY A 349 23.85 -7.70 8.56
C GLY A 349 23.30 -7.33 7.18
N GLY A 350 22.43 -8.16 6.62
CA GLY A 350 21.70 -7.87 5.38
C GLY A 350 20.47 -6.98 5.62
N LEU A 351 19.91 -6.45 4.53
CA LEU A 351 18.64 -5.69 4.54
C LEU A 351 17.44 -6.60 4.86
N ASP A 352 17.55 -7.87 4.51
CA ASP A 352 16.59 -8.94 4.78
C ASP A 352 16.43 -9.26 6.27
N THR A 353 17.46 -9.03 7.09
CA THR A 353 17.37 -9.25 8.54
C THR A 353 17.11 -7.97 9.34
N TYR A 354 17.04 -6.80 8.69
CA TYR A 354 16.98 -5.50 9.36
C TYR A 354 15.79 -5.34 10.30
N PHE A 355 14.59 -5.49 9.76
CA PHE A 355 13.36 -5.34 10.55
C PHE A 355 13.24 -6.43 11.61
N TYR A 356 13.81 -7.61 11.33
CA TYR A 356 13.87 -8.68 12.33
C TYR A 356 14.79 -8.32 13.50
N ASP A 357 15.99 -7.82 13.22
CA ASP A 357 16.96 -7.42 14.26
C ASP A 357 16.46 -6.22 15.08
N LEU A 358 15.79 -5.25 14.44
CA LEU A 358 15.12 -4.12 15.11
C LEU A 358 13.98 -4.61 16.03
N LYS A 359 13.17 -5.56 15.55
CA LYS A 359 12.13 -6.19 16.36
C LYS A 359 12.70 -6.99 17.52
N GLN A 360 13.92 -7.52 17.41
CA GLN A 360 14.60 -8.23 18.50
C GLN A 360 15.27 -7.27 19.50
N SER A 361 15.72 -6.09 19.08
CA SER A 361 16.31 -5.09 19.98
C SER A 361 15.27 -4.43 20.89
N GLN A 362 14.01 -4.29 20.44
CA GLN A 362 12.91 -3.76 21.26
C GLN A 362 12.66 -4.55 22.57
N PRO A 363 12.54 -5.91 22.56
CA PRO A 363 12.51 -6.72 23.77
C PRO A 363 13.72 -6.54 24.69
N MET A 364 14.93 -6.33 24.15
CA MET A 364 16.13 -6.08 24.93
C MET A 364 15.99 -4.75 25.72
N VAL A 365 15.43 -3.72 25.09
CA VAL A 365 15.13 -2.46 25.79
C VAL A 365 14.07 -2.67 26.87
N SER A 366 12.98 -3.37 26.55
CA SER A 366 11.91 -3.66 27.51
C SER A 366 12.42 -4.44 28.73
N LEU A 367 13.28 -5.44 28.52
CA LEU A 367 13.88 -6.23 29.58
C LEU A 367 14.80 -5.37 30.46
N ARG A 368 15.63 -4.51 29.88
CA ARG A 368 16.50 -3.58 30.61
C ARG A 368 15.69 -2.65 31.51
N ILE A 369 14.65 -2.03 30.97
CA ILE A 369 13.77 -1.12 31.71
C ILE A 369 13.08 -1.85 32.86
N LYS A 370 12.51 -3.04 32.60
CA LYS A 370 11.84 -3.84 33.63
C LYS A 370 12.80 -4.22 34.76
N ILE A 371 14.03 -4.62 34.43
CA ILE A 371 15.06 -4.93 35.42
C ILE A 371 15.40 -3.68 36.25
N ASP A 372 15.59 -2.51 35.64
CA ASP A 372 15.86 -1.28 36.39
C ASP A 372 14.70 -0.89 37.34
N VAL A 373 13.45 -1.04 36.89
CA VAL A 373 12.26 -0.84 37.75
C VAL A 373 12.21 -1.83 38.90
N ILE A 374 12.49 -3.12 38.65
CA ILE A 374 12.54 -4.14 39.70
C ILE A 374 13.66 -3.84 40.70
N LEU A 375 14.86 -3.53 40.22
CA LEU A 375 16.03 -3.25 41.05
C LEU A 375 15.83 -2.00 41.92
N SER A 376 15.25 -0.93 41.37
CA SER A 376 14.94 0.30 42.12
C SER A 376 13.95 0.09 43.27
N ARG A 377 13.04 -0.90 43.14
CA ARG A 377 12.06 -1.28 44.17
C ARG A 377 12.53 -2.41 45.09
N SER A 378 13.69 -3.00 44.81
CA SER A 378 14.22 -4.14 45.54
C SER A 378 14.95 -3.74 46.82
N LYS A 379 15.04 -4.67 47.78
CA LYS A 379 15.86 -4.54 49.00
C LYS A 379 17.31 -5.02 48.80
N LEU A 380 17.72 -5.27 47.56
CA LEU A 380 19.07 -5.75 47.24
C LEU A 380 20.12 -4.69 47.59
N THR A 381 21.33 -5.16 47.93
CA THR A 381 22.49 -4.27 48.13
C THR A 381 22.90 -3.65 46.80
N GLN A 382 23.73 -2.60 46.86
CA GLN A 382 24.24 -1.96 45.64
C GLN A 382 25.09 -2.94 44.81
N ASP A 383 25.88 -3.80 45.45
CA ASP A 383 26.73 -4.78 44.78
C ASP A 383 25.88 -5.84 44.07
N ASP A 384 24.83 -6.36 44.72
CA ASP A 384 23.90 -7.30 44.09
C ASP A 384 23.16 -6.68 42.89
N ARG A 385 22.82 -5.38 42.97
CA ARG A 385 22.20 -4.67 41.85
C ARG A 385 23.15 -4.52 40.68
N LEU A 386 24.44 -4.25 40.95
CA LEU A 386 25.47 -4.17 39.91
C LEU A 386 25.71 -5.53 39.27
N GLU A 387 25.68 -6.61 40.06
CA GLU A 387 25.82 -7.98 39.56
C GLU A 387 24.66 -8.34 38.61
N VAL A 388 23.41 -8.05 38.97
CA VAL A 388 22.27 -8.29 38.08
C VAL A 388 22.39 -7.51 36.77
N LYS A 389 22.88 -6.26 36.82
CA LYS A 389 23.13 -5.48 35.60
C LYS A 389 24.27 -6.08 34.78
N HIS A 390 25.34 -6.53 35.43
CA HIS A 390 26.47 -7.16 34.77
C HIS A 390 26.06 -8.45 34.04
N GLN A 391 25.25 -9.30 34.68
CA GLN A 391 24.71 -10.52 34.05
C GLN A 391 23.83 -10.20 32.83
N LEU A 392 23.05 -9.13 32.87
CA LEU A 392 22.27 -8.68 31.72
C LEU A 392 23.16 -8.22 30.56
N LEU A 393 24.28 -7.54 30.86
CA LEU A 393 25.26 -7.13 29.85
C LEU A 393 25.92 -8.34 29.18
N LEU A 394 26.30 -9.34 29.97
CA LEU A 394 26.86 -10.60 29.45
C LEU A 394 25.87 -11.31 28.52
N LEU A 395 24.59 -11.38 28.91
CA LEU A 395 23.54 -11.93 28.06
C LEU A 395 23.42 -11.18 26.72
N TYR A 396 23.52 -9.85 26.72
CA TYR A 396 23.44 -9.07 25.49
C TYR A 396 24.69 -9.21 24.62
N ALA A 397 25.86 -9.41 25.22
CA ALA A 397 27.11 -9.66 24.51
C ALA A 397 27.12 -10.98 23.73
N GLU A 398 26.27 -11.95 24.10
CA GLU A 398 26.07 -13.20 23.35
C GLU A 398 25.17 -13.04 22.12
N LEU A 399 24.45 -11.92 22.01
CA LEU A 399 23.55 -11.66 20.88
C LEU A 399 24.30 -11.11 19.66
N PRO A 400 23.74 -11.27 18.45
CA PRO A 400 24.33 -10.69 17.24
C PRO A 400 24.60 -9.19 17.38
N ALA A 401 25.79 -8.74 17.00
CA ALA A 401 26.26 -7.37 17.20
C ALA A 401 25.33 -6.31 16.58
N GLN A 402 24.61 -6.65 15.50
CA GLN A 402 23.63 -5.77 14.85
C GLN A 402 22.45 -5.45 15.78
N ARG A 403 22.00 -6.45 16.56
CA ARG A 403 20.89 -6.26 17.53
C ARG A 403 21.34 -5.43 18.71
N VAL A 404 22.56 -5.65 19.18
CA VAL A 404 23.14 -4.87 20.28
C VAL A 404 23.38 -3.43 19.87
N TRP A 405 23.88 -3.21 18.66
CA TRP A 405 24.02 -1.87 18.07
C TRP A 405 22.68 -1.13 17.99
N LEU A 406 21.64 -1.76 17.44
CA LEU A 406 20.29 -1.19 17.40
C LEU A 406 19.74 -0.91 18.81
N TYR A 407 19.93 -1.84 19.74
CA TYR A 407 19.53 -1.67 21.14
C TYR A 407 20.20 -0.44 21.78
N VAL A 408 21.53 -0.27 21.62
CA VAL A 408 22.26 0.87 22.19
C VAL A 408 21.81 2.17 21.56
N LYS A 409 21.56 2.16 20.26
CA LYS A 409 21.02 3.31 19.53
C LYS A 409 19.65 3.72 20.09
N ILE A 410 18.73 2.77 20.29
CA ILE A 410 17.42 3.03 20.91
C ILE A 410 17.60 3.57 22.34
N MET A 411 18.46 2.97 23.15
CA MET A 411 18.73 3.41 24.53
C MET A 411 19.32 4.82 24.63
N ARG A 412 20.21 5.20 23.71
CA ARG A 412 20.78 6.56 23.64
C ARG A 412 19.72 7.62 23.37
N HIS A 413 18.73 7.29 22.57
CA HIS A 413 17.64 8.20 22.26
C HIS A 413 16.55 8.20 23.34
N LEU A 414 16.37 7.10 24.06
CA LEU A 414 15.44 7.00 25.18
C LEU A 414 15.72 7.97 26.33
N THR A 415 16.98 8.28 26.60
CA THR A 415 17.35 9.25 27.64
C THR A 415 16.98 10.69 27.31
N ASN A 416 16.57 10.98 26.07
CA ASN A 416 16.16 12.31 25.63
C ASN A 416 14.64 12.52 25.68
N PHE A 417 13.86 11.57 26.21
CA PHE A 417 12.40 11.66 26.28
C PHE A 417 11.92 11.63 27.72
N ASP A 418 11.63 12.80 28.28
CA ASP A 418 10.69 12.94 29.39
C ASP A 418 9.28 13.23 28.83
N ILE A 419 8.23 12.83 29.55
CA ILE A 419 6.81 12.93 29.10
C ILE A 419 6.41 14.34 28.59
N PRO A 420 6.92 15.47 29.14
CA PRO A 420 6.67 16.81 28.60
C PRO A 420 7.41 17.11 27.27
N ASP A 421 8.50 16.41 26.97
CA ASP A 421 9.38 16.69 25.81
C ASP A 421 8.88 16.07 24.50
N ILE A 422 7.81 15.26 24.54
CA ILE A 422 7.15 14.72 23.35
C ILE A 422 6.59 15.86 22.46
N GLN A 423 6.39 17.07 23.01
CA GLN A 423 5.93 18.26 22.27
C GLN A 423 7.05 19.14 21.71
N GLU A 424 8.30 19.04 22.17
CA GLU A 424 9.42 19.84 21.67
C GLU A 424 10.46 18.94 20.98
N MET A 425 10.47 19.03 19.66
CA MET A 425 11.26 18.21 18.73
C MET A 425 12.74 18.15 19.11
N CYS A 426 13.21 17.02 19.65
CA CYS A 426 14.65 16.74 19.71
C CYS A 426 15.15 16.27 18.34
N GLU A 427 16.02 17.06 17.70
CA GLU A 427 16.78 16.62 16.52
C GLU A 427 17.58 15.36 16.86
N MET A 428 17.18 14.21 16.30
CA MET A 428 17.89 12.96 16.51
C MET A 428 19.21 12.94 15.73
N LYS A 429 20.34 12.90 16.44
CA LYS A 429 21.65 12.67 15.82
C LYS A 429 21.75 11.24 15.30
N SER A 430 21.83 11.11 13.97
CA SER A 430 21.91 9.84 13.24
C SER A 430 23.19 9.05 13.52
N ASN A 431 24.29 9.75 13.81
CA ASN A 431 25.58 9.15 14.16
C ASN A 431 25.88 9.31 15.66
N GLY A 432 26.35 8.24 16.28
CA GLY A 432 26.73 8.18 17.69
C GLY A 432 28.00 7.36 17.93
N PRO A 433 28.54 7.36 19.16
CA PRO A 433 29.73 6.59 19.53
C PRO A 433 29.57 5.07 19.29
N GLU A 434 28.34 4.55 19.36
CA GLU A 434 28.01 3.18 18.99
C GLU A 434 28.36 2.84 17.54
N ASP A 435 28.30 3.82 16.64
CA ASP A 435 28.64 3.61 15.24
C ASP A 435 30.15 3.43 15.03
N GLU A 436 30.99 4.06 15.85
CA GLU A 436 32.44 3.85 15.83
C GLU A 436 32.81 2.47 16.38
N VAL A 437 32.14 2.03 17.45
CA VAL A 437 32.32 0.67 18.01
C VAL A 437 31.89 -0.39 16.98
N ALA A 438 30.76 -0.16 16.28
CA ALA A 438 30.32 -1.02 15.19
C ALA A 438 31.34 -1.11 14.05
N LYS A 439 32.01 -0.01 13.67
CA LYS A 439 33.09 -0.03 12.68
C LYS A 439 34.26 -0.90 13.14
N VAL A 440 34.63 -0.82 14.42
CA VAL A 440 35.72 -1.64 14.99
C VAL A 440 35.33 -3.12 15.00
N ILE A 441 34.09 -3.46 15.38
CA ILE A 441 33.58 -4.84 15.33
C ILE A 441 33.63 -5.41 13.91
N ALA A 442 33.24 -4.60 12.92
CA ALA A 442 33.31 -4.98 11.51
C ALA A 442 34.75 -5.27 11.03
N LEU A 443 35.74 -4.53 11.55
CA LEU A 443 37.16 -4.76 11.24
C LEU A 443 37.73 -5.99 11.95
N PHE A 444 37.13 -6.43 13.07
CA PHE A 444 37.60 -7.57 13.87
C PHE A 444 36.47 -8.56 14.23
N PRO A 445 35.85 -9.25 13.26
CA PRO A 445 34.66 -10.09 13.50
C PRO A 445 34.90 -11.23 14.49
N SER A 446 36.13 -11.77 14.55
CA SER A 446 36.50 -12.85 15.49
C SER A 446 36.54 -12.41 16.95
N GLN A 447 36.53 -11.09 17.21
CA GLN A 447 36.50 -10.51 18.55
C GLN A 447 35.13 -9.88 18.85
N ALA A 448 34.13 -10.07 17.99
CA ALA A 448 32.82 -9.41 18.11
C ALA A 448 32.23 -9.54 19.51
N GLY A 449 32.15 -10.75 20.09
CA GLY A 449 31.60 -10.94 21.44
C GLY A 449 32.34 -10.18 22.56
N GLN A 450 33.66 -9.99 22.44
CA GLN A 450 34.43 -9.20 23.40
C GLN A 450 34.28 -7.69 23.14
N LEU A 451 34.23 -7.29 21.87
CA LEU A 451 34.09 -5.89 21.46
C LEU A 451 32.66 -5.37 21.66
N THR A 452 31.66 -6.24 21.68
CA THR A 452 30.26 -5.90 22.00
C THR A 452 30.13 -5.38 23.44
N MET A 453 31.06 -5.73 24.33
CA MET A 453 31.13 -5.14 25.67
C MET A 453 31.53 -3.66 25.66
N MET A 454 32.13 -3.15 24.58
CA MET A 454 32.52 -1.74 24.44
C MET A 454 31.35 -0.80 24.08
N PHE A 455 30.14 -1.35 23.85
CA PHE A 455 28.92 -0.57 23.68
C PHE A 455 28.39 0.05 24.99
N TRP A 456 28.98 -0.31 26.14
CA TRP A 456 28.53 -0.01 27.49
C TRP A 456 29.60 0.70 28.29
#